data_AF-A0A377TNB7-F1
#
_entry.id   AF-A0A377TNB7-F1
#
_cell.length_a   1.000
_cell.length_b   1.000
_cell.length_c   1.000
_cell.angle_alpha   90.00
_cell.angle_beta   90.00
_cell.angle_gamma   90.00
#
_symmetry.space_group_name_H-M   'P 1'
#
loop_
_entity.id
_entity.type
_entity.pdbx_description
1 polymer ?
#
loop_
_entity_poly.entity_id
_entity_poly.type
_entity_poly.pdbx_seq_one_letter_code
_entity_poly.pdbx_strand_id
1 'polypeptide(L)'
;MKAGNIGLVKSLAQQMPANYQSIASAVVALANDPNSVLTFARTTGATDFTRQMAAVAFASVARQDVENARLMIPSLVQAQQLNEDQTQELRDIVAWRLMGSDVTEEQAIWRDDAIMRSQSTPLVERRVRMALGTGDRHGLNTWLARLPMEAKEKDEWRYWQADLLLERGRDEEAQAILRSLMQQRGFYPMVAVQRLGEEYTFRIDKASGTIDPALASGPEMARVRELMYWNMDNTARTEWPTWSLVAPNPSRRSWRAMPSISTGGI
;
A
#
# COMPACT_ATOMS: atom_id res chain seq x y z
N MET A 1 -16.07 0.49 12.48
CA MET A 1 -16.34 -0.71 11.65
C MET A 1 -15.10 -1.23 10.93
N LYS A 2 -14.38 -0.43 10.12
CA LYS A 2 -13.19 -0.89 9.37
C LYS A 2 -12.10 -1.55 10.23
N ALA A 3 -11.83 -1.01 11.41
CA ALA A 3 -10.85 -1.56 12.36
C ALA A 3 -11.41 -2.68 13.27
N GLY A 4 -12.64 -3.16 13.04
CA GLY A 4 -13.27 -4.19 13.87
C GLY A 4 -13.63 -3.76 15.30
N ASN A 5 -13.43 -2.49 15.67
CA ASN A 5 -13.74 -2.00 17.02
C ASN A 5 -15.25 -1.75 17.18
N ILE A 6 -15.98 -2.82 17.52
CA ILE A 6 -17.44 -2.79 17.74
C ILE A 6 -17.80 -1.92 18.96
N GLY A 7 -16.98 -1.94 20.02
CA GLY A 7 -17.21 -1.13 21.21
C GLY A 7 -17.27 0.36 20.91
N LEU A 8 -16.35 0.85 20.07
CA LEU A 8 -16.35 2.24 19.59
C LEU A 8 -17.54 2.54 18.68
N VAL A 9 -17.95 1.60 17.81
CA VAL A 9 -19.15 1.81 16.98
C VAL A 9 -20.40 1.93 17.84
N LYS A 10 -20.52 1.12 18.88
CA LYS A 10 -21.64 1.16 19.81
C LYS A 10 -21.70 2.48 20.59
N SER A 11 -20.55 2.97 21.08
CA SER A 11 -20.52 4.24 21.80
C SER A 11 -20.83 5.44 20.90
N LEU A 12 -20.31 5.44 19.66
CA LEU A 12 -20.59 6.51 18.70
C LEU A 12 -22.02 6.46 18.14
N ALA A 13 -22.60 5.27 17.98
CA ALA A 13 -23.99 5.12 17.56
C ALA A 13 -24.97 5.79 18.53
N GLN A 14 -24.65 5.82 19.83
CA GLN A 14 -25.45 6.52 20.85
C GLN A 14 -25.31 8.04 20.78
N GLN A 15 -24.23 8.53 20.18
CA GLN A 15 -23.89 9.95 20.05
C GLN A 15 -24.16 10.48 18.63
N MET A 16 -24.91 9.72 17.81
CA MET A 16 -25.23 10.16 16.47
C MET A 16 -26.12 11.40 16.51
N PRO A 17 -25.95 12.34 15.56
CA PRO A 17 -26.84 13.49 15.49
C PRO A 17 -28.29 13.03 15.22
N ALA A 18 -29.27 13.85 15.62
CA ALA A 18 -30.68 13.47 15.66
C ALA A 18 -31.23 12.93 14.32
N ASN A 19 -30.70 13.40 13.20
CA ASN A 19 -31.06 12.95 11.85
C ASN A 19 -30.67 11.50 11.55
N TYR A 20 -29.72 10.92 12.28
CA TYR A 20 -29.27 9.53 12.13
C TYR A 20 -29.61 8.63 13.32
N GLN A 21 -30.27 9.17 14.34
CA GLN A 21 -30.62 8.40 15.54
C GLN A 21 -31.57 7.24 15.20
N SER A 22 -32.41 7.38 14.18
CA SER A 22 -33.32 6.32 13.70
C SER A 22 -32.59 5.11 13.11
N ILE A 23 -31.35 5.27 12.64
CA ILE A 23 -30.55 4.19 12.04
C ILE A 23 -29.43 3.69 12.96
N ALA A 24 -29.27 4.27 14.16
CA ALA A 24 -28.21 3.92 15.10
C ALA A 24 -28.22 2.43 15.49
N SER A 25 -29.40 1.86 15.74
CA SER A 25 -29.55 0.42 16.04
C SER A 25 -29.16 -0.46 14.86
N ALA A 26 -29.55 -0.06 13.64
CA ALA A 26 -29.20 -0.76 12.41
C ALA A 26 -27.68 -0.73 12.14
N VAL A 27 -27.03 0.40 12.44
CA VAL A 27 -25.56 0.53 12.37
C VAL A 27 -24.86 -0.40 13.35
N VAL A 28 -25.34 -0.51 14.59
CA VAL A 28 -24.77 -1.43 15.58
C VAL A 28 -24.98 -2.89 15.16
N ALA A 29 -26.17 -3.22 14.66
CA ALA A 29 -26.46 -4.56 14.13
C ALA A 29 -25.53 -4.91 12.96
N LEU A 30 -25.33 -3.98 12.02
CA LEU A 30 -24.42 -4.14 10.89
C LEU A 30 -22.96 -4.35 11.32
N ALA A 31 -22.53 -3.67 12.38
CA ALA A 31 -21.18 -3.83 12.91
C ALA A 31 -20.95 -5.17 13.62
N ASN A 32 -22.01 -5.74 14.22
CA ASN A 32 -21.97 -7.05 14.86
C ASN A 32 -22.03 -8.19 13.84
N ASP A 33 -22.90 -8.07 12.84
CA ASP A 33 -23.09 -9.05 11.78
C ASP A 33 -23.06 -8.36 10.41
N PRO A 34 -21.91 -8.40 9.70
CA PRO A 34 -21.81 -7.84 8.37
C PRO A 34 -22.72 -8.50 7.34
N ASN A 35 -23.17 -9.75 7.55
CA ASN A 35 -24.08 -10.44 6.62
C ASN A 35 -25.48 -9.80 6.59
N SER A 36 -25.81 -8.97 7.58
CA SER A 36 -27.02 -8.16 7.60
C SER A 36 -27.00 -6.95 6.65
N VAL A 37 -25.91 -6.74 5.89
CA VAL A 37 -25.71 -5.57 5.02
C VAL A 37 -26.83 -5.35 4.01
N LEU A 38 -27.39 -6.41 3.42
CA LEU A 38 -28.49 -6.27 2.46
C LEU A 38 -29.78 -5.81 3.15
N THR A 39 -30.04 -6.30 4.37
CA THR A 39 -31.18 -5.85 5.18
C THR A 39 -31.00 -4.39 5.55
N PHE A 40 -29.82 -4.00 6.04
CA PHE A 40 -29.48 -2.61 6.34
C PHE A 40 -29.68 -1.69 5.13
N ALA A 41 -29.21 -2.12 3.96
CA ALA A 41 -29.35 -1.38 2.70
C ALA A 41 -30.81 -1.21 2.24
N ARG A 42 -31.73 -2.10 2.64
CA ARG A 42 -33.15 -2.02 2.27
C ARG A 42 -33.99 -1.24 3.28
N THR A 43 -33.61 -1.26 4.56
CA THR A 43 -34.39 -0.64 5.64
C THR A 43 -33.94 0.78 5.99
N THR A 44 -32.76 1.19 5.52
CA THR A 44 -32.23 2.55 5.71
C THR A 44 -32.30 3.35 4.41
N GLY A 45 -32.66 4.64 4.51
CA GLY A 45 -32.71 5.52 3.34
C GLY A 45 -31.33 5.68 2.71
N ALA A 46 -31.27 5.66 1.38
CA ALA A 46 -30.02 5.77 0.63
C ALA A 46 -29.38 7.16 0.79
N THR A 47 -28.29 7.23 1.53
CA THR A 47 -27.47 8.42 1.76
C THR A 47 -26.00 8.07 1.61
N ASP A 48 -25.12 9.06 1.43
CA ASP A 48 -23.69 8.79 1.34
C ASP A 48 -23.14 8.12 2.61
N PHE A 49 -23.72 8.43 3.77
CA PHE A 49 -23.39 7.75 5.02
C PHE A 49 -23.78 6.27 4.99
N THR A 50 -25.03 5.92 4.67
CA THR A 50 -25.48 4.52 4.65
C THR A 50 -24.74 3.70 3.58
N ARG A 51 -24.43 4.30 2.43
CA ARG A 51 -23.64 3.66 1.37
C ARG A 51 -22.22 3.32 1.84
N GLN A 52 -21.53 4.25 2.50
CA GLN A 52 -20.19 3.99 3.07
C GLN A 52 -20.24 2.89 4.15
N MET A 53 -21.26 2.93 5.01
CA MET A 53 -21.44 1.91 6.04
C MET A 53 -21.68 0.52 5.43
N ALA A 54 -22.53 0.45 4.39
CA ALA A 54 -22.78 -0.77 3.64
C ALA A 54 -21.52 -1.28 2.93
N ALA A 55 -20.72 -0.42 2.30
CA ALA A 55 -19.46 -0.81 1.64
C ALA A 55 -18.44 -1.42 2.62
N VAL A 56 -18.31 -0.85 3.83
CA VAL A 56 -17.42 -1.40 4.87
C VAL A 56 -17.90 -2.76 5.38
N ALA A 57 -19.21 -2.92 5.59
CA ALA A 57 -19.78 -4.21 5.99
C ALA A 57 -19.64 -5.24 4.85
N PHE A 58 -19.91 -4.83 3.61
CA PHE A 58 -19.73 -5.65 2.42
C PHE A 58 -18.29 -6.14 2.25
N ALA A 59 -17.28 -5.31 2.53
CA ALA A 59 -15.88 -5.75 2.55
C ALA A 59 -15.57 -6.84 3.57
N SER A 60 -16.35 -6.88 4.66
CA SER A 60 -16.27 -7.93 5.67
C SER A 60 -16.99 -9.20 5.22
N VAL A 61 -18.16 -9.08 4.56
CA VAL A 61 -18.85 -10.21 3.90
C VAL A 61 -17.95 -10.85 2.85
N ALA A 62 -17.35 -10.06 1.96
CA ALA A 62 -16.45 -10.56 0.92
C ALA A 62 -15.20 -11.27 1.50
N ARG A 63 -14.80 -10.93 2.74
CA ARG A 63 -13.71 -11.64 3.43
C ARG A 63 -14.14 -13.01 3.94
N GLN A 64 -15.40 -13.17 4.32
CA GLN A 64 -15.95 -14.41 4.86
C GLN A 64 -16.39 -15.35 3.73
N ASP A 65 -17.13 -14.81 2.76
CA ASP A 65 -17.65 -15.52 1.60
C ASP A 65 -17.64 -14.58 0.39
N VAL A 66 -16.64 -14.79 -0.48
CA VAL A 66 -16.43 -13.97 -1.67
C VAL A 66 -17.53 -14.19 -2.71
N GLU A 67 -18.08 -15.41 -2.81
CA GLU A 67 -19.07 -15.74 -3.81
C GLU A 67 -20.43 -15.15 -3.46
N ASN A 68 -20.82 -15.26 -2.19
CA ASN A 68 -21.99 -14.54 -1.66
C ASN A 68 -21.86 -13.03 -1.91
N ALA A 69 -20.70 -12.43 -1.62
CA ALA A 69 -20.49 -11.01 -1.88
C ALA A 69 -20.61 -10.67 -3.38
N ARG A 70 -20.02 -11.47 -4.27
CA ARG A 70 -20.11 -11.29 -5.74
C ARG A 70 -21.56 -11.26 -6.20
N LEU A 71 -22.36 -12.23 -5.76
CA LEU A 71 -23.78 -12.37 -6.11
C LEU A 71 -24.66 -11.28 -5.47
N MET A 72 -24.22 -10.70 -4.36
CA MET A 72 -24.96 -9.66 -3.63
C MET A 72 -24.88 -8.27 -4.29
N ILE A 73 -23.85 -8.00 -5.11
CA ILE A 73 -23.62 -6.66 -5.71
C ILE A 73 -24.87 -6.10 -6.40
N PRO A 74 -25.57 -6.81 -7.32
CA PRO A 74 -26.74 -6.24 -8.00
C PRO A 74 -27.85 -5.81 -7.04
N SER A 75 -28.06 -6.59 -5.97
CA SER A 75 -29.08 -6.28 -4.95
C SER A 75 -28.73 -5.06 -4.12
N LEU A 76 -27.44 -4.86 -3.79
CA LEU A 76 -26.97 -3.67 -3.08
C LEU A 76 -27.04 -2.41 -3.94
N VAL A 77 -26.65 -2.53 -5.22
CA VAL A 77 -26.76 -1.44 -6.20
C VAL A 77 -28.20 -0.97 -6.31
N GLN A 78 -29.15 -1.90 -6.43
CA GLN A 78 -30.57 -1.58 -6.50
C GLN A 78 -31.08 -0.94 -5.19
N ALA A 79 -30.74 -1.51 -4.03
CA ALA A 79 -31.27 -1.07 -2.74
C ALA A 79 -30.81 0.35 -2.34
N GLN A 80 -29.57 0.73 -2.65
CA GLN A 80 -28.98 2.02 -2.27
C GLN A 80 -28.80 2.99 -3.46
N GLN A 81 -29.32 2.62 -4.63
CA GLN A 81 -29.20 3.36 -5.89
C GLN A 81 -27.76 3.83 -6.12
N LEU A 82 -26.83 2.87 -6.07
CA LEU A 82 -25.40 3.15 -6.18
C LEU A 82 -25.06 3.65 -7.59
N ASN A 83 -24.18 4.64 -7.66
CA ASN A 83 -23.63 5.09 -8.95
C ASN A 83 -22.54 4.14 -9.47
N GLU A 84 -21.97 4.45 -10.64
CA GLU A 84 -20.95 3.60 -11.27
C GLU A 84 -19.69 3.47 -10.40
N ASP A 85 -19.20 4.57 -9.82
CA ASP A 85 -18.00 4.56 -8.96
C ASP A 85 -18.21 3.72 -7.70
N GLN A 86 -19.35 3.88 -7.03
CA GLN A 86 -19.72 3.09 -5.85
C GLN A 86 -19.90 1.61 -6.19
N THR A 87 -20.47 1.31 -7.37
CA THR A 87 -20.58 -0.07 -7.85
C THR A 87 -19.20 -0.66 -8.13
N GLN A 88 -18.30 0.11 -8.72
CA GLN A 88 -16.93 -0.30 -8.99
C GLN A 88 -16.13 -0.52 -7.69
N GLU A 89 -16.36 0.26 -6.64
CA GLU A 89 -15.77 0.03 -5.32
C GLU A 89 -16.14 -1.36 -4.77
N LEU A 90 -17.42 -1.77 -4.88
CA LEU A 90 -17.85 -3.11 -4.46
C LEU A 90 -17.20 -4.20 -5.32
N ARG A 91 -17.06 -3.97 -6.64
CA ARG A 91 -16.37 -4.91 -7.53
C ARG A 91 -14.90 -5.06 -7.16
N ASP A 92 -14.21 -3.97 -6.87
CA ASP A 92 -12.82 -3.97 -6.46
C ASP A 92 -12.62 -4.75 -5.15
N ILE A 93 -13.53 -4.58 -4.18
CA ILE A 93 -13.54 -5.33 -2.92
C ILE A 93 -13.59 -6.86 -3.16
N VAL A 94 -14.47 -7.33 -4.04
CA VAL A 94 -14.58 -8.75 -4.37
C VAL A 94 -13.37 -9.21 -5.20
N ALA A 95 -12.90 -8.41 -6.15
CA ALA A 95 -11.73 -8.73 -6.96
C ALA A 95 -10.47 -8.95 -6.12
N TRP A 96 -10.29 -8.17 -5.04
CA TRP A 96 -9.21 -8.36 -4.07
C TRP A 96 -9.24 -9.73 -3.38
N ARG A 97 -10.42 -10.33 -3.23
CA ARG A 97 -10.62 -11.63 -2.60
C ARG A 97 -10.41 -12.78 -3.56
N LEU A 98 -10.63 -12.56 -4.85
CA LEU A 98 -10.41 -13.54 -5.92
C LEU A 98 -8.95 -13.59 -6.41
N MET A 99 -7.99 -13.32 -5.51
CA MET A 99 -6.56 -13.34 -5.80
C MET A 99 -5.85 -14.66 -5.40
N GLY A 100 -6.61 -15.64 -4.90
CA GLY A 100 -6.13 -16.96 -4.50
C GLY A 100 -5.96 -17.94 -5.67
N SER A 101 -5.45 -19.13 -5.35
CA SER A 101 -5.28 -20.24 -6.31
C SER A 101 -6.51 -21.14 -6.42
N ASP A 102 -7.49 -20.97 -5.54
CA ASP A 102 -8.74 -21.73 -5.41
C ASP A 102 -9.91 -21.15 -6.22
N VAL A 103 -9.63 -20.15 -7.07
CA VAL A 103 -10.61 -19.40 -7.85
C VAL A 103 -11.05 -20.20 -9.07
N THR A 104 -12.37 -20.28 -9.30
CA THR A 104 -12.92 -20.95 -10.49
C THR A 104 -12.70 -20.13 -11.76
N GLU A 105 -12.85 -20.75 -12.93
CA GLU A 105 -12.75 -20.03 -14.22
C GLU A 105 -13.78 -18.89 -14.33
N GLU A 106 -15.03 -19.12 -13.93
CA GLU A 106 -16.07 -18.09 -13.92
C GLU A 106 -15.68 -16.90 -13.02
N GLN A 107 -15.17 -17.19 -11.82
CA GLN A 107 -14.72 -16.16 -10.90
C GLN A 107 -13.50 -15.40 -11.43
N ALA A 108 -12.58 -16.07 -12.11
CA ALA A 108 -11.41 -15.45 -12.71
C ALA A 108 -11.80 -14.49 -13.85
N ILE A 109 -12.74 -14.90 -14.72
CA ILE A 109 -13.30 -14.04 -15.79
C ILE A 109 -13.98 -12.82 -15.18
N TRP A 110 -14.83 -13.04 -14.17
CA TRP A 110 -15.52 -11.95 -13.48
C TRP A 110 -14.55 -10.97 -12.81
N ARG A 111 -13.53 -11.49 -12.12
CA ARG A 111 -12.48 -10.68 -11.48
C ARG A 111 -11.75 -9.83 -12.51
N ASP A 112 -11.34 -10.44 -13.62
CA ASP A 112 -10.55 -9.74 -14.63
C ASP A 112 -11.39 -8.65 -15.33
N ASP A 113 -12.69 -8.88 -15.61
CA ASP A 113 -13.61 -7.82 -16.07
C ASP A 113 -13.74 -6.68 -15.04
N ALA A 114 -13.88 -7.01 -13.75
CA ALA A 114 -13.93 -6.02 -12.69
C ALA A 114 -12.65 -5.16 -12.63
N ILE A 115 -11.47 -5.78 -12.71
CA ILE A 115 -10.17 -5.08 -12.66
C ILE A 115 -9.96 -4.23 -13.92
N MET A 116 -10.42 -4.69 -15.09
CA MET A 116 -10.29 -3.92 -16.33
C MET A 116 -11.00 -2.56 -16.27
N ARG A 117 -12.08 -2.47 -15.49
CA ARG A 117 -12.87 -1.25 -15.26
C ARG A 117 -12.39 -0.44 -14.05
N SER A 118 -11.50 -1.00 -13.24
CA SER A 118 -11.02 -0.38 -12.00
C SER A 118 -10.06 0.78 -12.26
N GLN A 119 -10.11 1.79 -11.39
CA GLN A 119 -9.10 2.86 -11.30
C GLN A 119 -8.10 2.62 -10.16
N SER A 120 -8.21 1.49 -9.45
CA SER A 120 -7.38 1.16 -8.30
C SER A 120 -6.01 0.66 -8.74
N THR A 121 -5.01 1.55 -8.71
CA THR A 121 -3.61 1.20 -9.01
C THR A 121 -3.13 -0.01 -8.19
N PRO A 122 -3.34 -0.07 -6.85
CA PRO A 122 -2.88 -1.22 -6.06
C PRO A 122 -3.53 -2.55 -6.48
N LEU A 123 -4.78 -2.52 -6.96
CA LEU A 123 -5.50 -3.70 -7.43
C LEU A 123 -4.92 -4.21 -8.76
N VAL A 124 -4.69 -3.31 -9.72
CA VAL A 124 -4.04 -3.66 -10.99
C VAL A 124 -2.63 -4.19 -10.73
N GLU A 125 -1.85 -3.54 -9.88
CA GLU A 125 -0.53 -4.03 -9.48
C GLU A 125 -0.59 -5.43 -8.84
N ARG A 126 -1.58 -5.71 -7.99
CA ARG A 126 -1.77 -7.05 -7.42
C ARG A 126 -2.02 -8.08 -8.52
N ARG A 127 -2.82 -7.74 -9.54
CA ARG A 127 -3.08 -8.60 -10.69
C ARG A 127 -1.85 -8.81 -11.59
N VAL A 128 -0.98 -7.79 -11.72
CA VAL A 128 0.34 -7.94 -12.36
C VAL A 128 1.19 -8.93 -11.56
N ARG A 129 1.27 -8.78 -10.22
CA ARG A 129 2.03 -9.72 -9.36
C ARG A 129 1.49 -11.15 -9.44
N MET A 130 0.19 -11.33 -9.64
CA MET A 130 -0.38 -12.65 -9.89
C MET A 130 0.15 -13.25 -11.20
N ALA A 131 0.15 -12.49 -12.30
CA ALA A 131 0.69 -12.96 -13.58
C ALA A 131 2.18 -13.34 -13.47
N LEU A 132 2.96 -12.55 -12.72
CA LEU A 132 4.35 -12.87 -12.40
C LEU A 132 4.48 -14.17 -11.61
N GLY A 133 3.65 -14.36 -10.57
CA GLY A 133 3.69 -15.55 -9.72
C GLY A 133 3.30 -16.85 -10.43
N THR A 134 2.48 -16.77 -11.49
CA THR A 134 2.06 -17.93 -12.29
C THR A 134 2.87 -18.11 -13.58
N GLY A 135 3.82 -17.22 -13.88
CA GLY A 135 4.56 -17.23 -15.13
C GLY A 135 3.72 -16.88 -16.38
N ASP A 136 2.57 -16.24 -16.20
CA ASP A 136 1.67 -15.85 -17.29
C ASP A 136 2.21 -14.64 -18.05
N ARG A 137 2.97 -14.89 -19.13
CA ARG A 137 3.59 -13.85 -19.97
C ARG A 137 2.56 -12.97 -20.68
N HIS A 138 1.46 -13.56 -21.15
CA HIS A 138 0.42 -12.82 -21.83
C HIS A 138 -0.30 -11.89 -20.86
N GLY A 139 -0.70 -12.40 -19.70
CA GLY A 139 -1.30 -11.61 -18.63
C GLY A 139 -0.36 -10.53 -18.11
N LEU A 140 0.93 -10.82 -17.93
CA LEU A 140 1.91 -9.82 -17.52
C LEU A 140 1.90 -8.61 -18.46
N ASN A 141 1.97 -8.85 -19.77
CA ASN A 141 1.90 -7.78 -20.75
C ASN A 141 0.57 -7.00 -20.68
N THR A 142 -0.56 -7.71 -20.60
CA THR A 142 -1.89 -7.09 -20.54
C THR A 142 -2.04 -6.19 -19.32
N TRP A 143 -1.73 -6.70 -18.13
CA TRP A 143 -1.94 -5.96 -16.88
C TRP A 143 -0.90 -4.86 -16.65
N LEU A 144 0.34 -5.06 -17.09
CA LEU A 144 1.37 -4.01 -17.02
C LEU A 144 0.99 -2.83 -17.92
N ALA A 145 0.39 -3.07 -19.09
CA ALA A 145 -0.12 -2.02 -19.95
C ALA A 145 -1.26 -1.21 -19.31
N ARG A 146 -2.07 -1.83 -18.43
CA ARG A 146 -3.18 -1.19 -17.70
C ARG A 146 -2.75 -0.33 -16.52
N LEU A 147 -1.51 -0.43 -16.06
CA LEU A 147 -1.01 0.46 -15.01
C LEU A 147 -1.04 1.93 -15.47
N PRO A 148 -1.43 2.88 -14.60
CA PRO A 148 -1.34 4.30 -14.90
C PRO A 148 0.13 4.72 -15.04
N MET A 149 0.36 5.87 -15.67
CA MET A 149 1.71 6.33 -16.00
C MET A 149 2.59 6.47 -14.75
N GLU A 150 2.03 7.04 -13.69
CA GLU A 150 2.72 7.25 -12.41
C GLU A 150 3.15 5.94 -11.75
N ALA A 151 2.36 4.88 -11.94
CA ALA A 151 2.73 3.56 -11.45
C ALA A 151 3.88 2.99 -12.29
N LYS A 152 3.82 3.10 -13.62
CA LYS A 152 4.85 2.57 -14.54
C LYS A 152 6.25 3.11 -14.27
N GLU A 153 6.38 4.28 -13.64
CA GLU A 153 7.67 4.86 -13.24
C GLU A 153 8.37 4.13 -12.08
N LYS A 154 7.66 3.26 -11.34
CA LYS A 154 8.27 2.48 -10.26
C LYS A 154 9.29 1.48 -10.80
N ASP A 155 10.38 1.29 -10.07
CA ASP A 155 11.50 0.43 -10.47
C ASP A 155 11.05 -0.99 -10.84
N GLU A 156 10.14 -1.58 -10.08
CA GLU A 156 9.58 -2.90 -10.37
C GLU A 156 8.97 -3.00 -11.76
N TRP A 157 8.13 -2.03 -12.14
CA TRP A 157 7.37 -2.07 -13.37
C TRP A 157 8.22 -1.71 -14.57
N ARG A 158 9.20 -0.81 -14.39
CA ARG A 158 10.24 -0.54 -15.39
C ARG A 158 11.07 -1.79 -15.69
N TYR A 159 11.49 -2.51 -14.66
CA TYR A 159 12.23 -3.77 -14.82
C TYR A 159 11.40 -4.82 -15.58
N TRP A 160 10.15 -5.06 -15.16
CA TRP A 160 9.29 -6.06 -15.83
C TRP A 160 8.89 -5.64 -17.25
N GLN A 161 8.81 -4.33 -17.53
CA GLN A 161 8.65 -3.83 -18.89
C GLN A 161 9.90 -4.14 -19.75
N ALA A 162 11.10 -3.93 -19.21
CA ALA A 162 12.33 -4.31 -19.91
C ALA A 162 12.40 -5.82 -20.16
N ASP A 163 11.98 -6.64 -19.20
CA ASP A 163 11.92 -8.10 -19.35
C ASP A 163 10.99 -8.55 -20.50
N LEU A 164 9.82 -7.93 -20.64
CA LEU A 164 8.92 -8.17 -21.77
C LEU A 164 9.49 -7.69 -23.11
N LEU A 165 10.29 -6.61 -23.11
CA LEU A 165 10.93 -6.10 -24.32
C LEU A 165 12.04 -7.03 -24.82
N LEU A 166 12.85 -7.58 -23.90
CA LEU A 166 13.88 -8.58 -24.23
C LEU A 166 13.27 -9.83 -24.87
N GLU A 167 12.16 -10.34 -24.33
CA GLU A 167 11.48 -11.51 -24.90
C GLU A 167 10.94 -11.24 -26.32
N ARG A 168 10.63 -9.98 -26.64
CA ARG A 168 10.17 -9.54 -27.96
C ARG A 168 11.31 -9.18 -28.92
N GLY A 169 12.57 -9.34 -28.51
CA GLY A 169 13.75 -8.96 -29.30
C GLY A 169 13.95 -7.45 -29.44
N ARG A 170 13.34 -6.63 -28.58
CA ARG A 170 13.52 -5.17 -28.53
C ARG A 170 14.65 -4.81 -27.56
N ASP A 171 15.84 -5.33 -27.87
CA ASP A 171 16.97 -5.32 -26.95
C ASP A 171 17.46 -3.90 -26.62
N GLU A 172 17.54 -3.02 -27.62
CA GLU A 172 18.02 -1.64 -27.43
C GLU A 172 17.17 -0.87 -26.41
N GLU A 173 15.83 -0.98 -26.52
CA GLU A 173 14.91 -0.32 -25.61
C GLU A 173 14.95 -0.92 -24.21
N ALA A 174 15.02 -2.25 -24.11
CA ALA A 174 15.14 -2.92 -22.83
C ALA A 174 16.44 -2.52 -22.11
N GLN A 175 17.57 -2.52 -22.82
CA GLN A 175 18.86 -2.14 -22.27
C GLN A 175 18.88 -0.67 -21.83
N ALA A 176 18.23 0.24 -22.56
CA ALA A 176 18.11 1.63 -22.15
C ALA A 176 17.38 1.77 -20.79
N ILE A 177 16.30 1.02 -20.59
CA ILE A 177 15.57 1.00 -19.31
C ILE A 177 16.44 0.43 -18.20
N LEU A 178 17.08 -0.72 -18.43
CA LEU A 178 17.94 -1.37 -17.43
C LEU A 178 19.11 -0.48 -17.02
N ARG A 179 19.81 0.15 -17.99
CA ARG A 179 20.91 1.10 -17.72
C ARG A 179 20.46 2.32 -16.93
N SER A 180 19.25 2.81 -17.16
CA SER A 180 18.67 3.90 -16.36
C SER A 180 18.41 3.46 -14.92
N LEU A 181 17.90 2.24 -14.70
CA LEU A 181 17.68 1.69 -13.36
C LEU A 181 18.99 1.53 -12.57
N MET A 182 20.07 1.11 -13.23
CA MET A 182 21.39 0.93 -12.59
C MET A 182 21.94 2.21 -11.94
N GLN A 183 21.49 3.39 -12.35
CA GLN A 183 21.93 4.66 -11.76
C GLN A 183 21.31 4.93 -10.38
N GLN A 184 20.30 4.16 -10.00
CA GLN A 184 19.57 4.31 -8.74
C GLN A 184 20.08 3.32 -7.68
N ARG A 185 19.61 3.49 -6.44
CA ARG A 185 19.90 2.59 -5.32
C ARG A 185 18.64 1.83 -4.95
N GLY A 186 18.71 0.51 -4.95
CA GLY A 186 17.58 -0.32 -4.53
C GLY A 186 17.73 -1.75 -5.00
N PHE A 187 16.68 -2.54 -4.80
CA PHE A 187 16.62 -3.94 -5.21
C PHE A 187 16.66 -4.09 -6.75
N TYR A 188 15.72 -3.47 -7.47
CA TYR A 188 15.64 -3.59 -8.93
C TYR A 188 16.84 -3.00 -9.70
N PRO A 189 17.47 -1.90 -9.27
CA PRO A 189 18.76 -1.47 -9.81
C PRO A 189 19.84 -2.56 -9.76
N MET A 190 19.96 -3.30 -8.64
CA MET A 190 20.89 -4.43 -8.53
C MET A 190 20.51 -5.58 -9.47
N VAL A 191 19.22 -5.90 -9.57
CA VAL A 191 18.73 -6.93 -10.50
C VAL A 191 19.01 -6.53 -11.96
N ALA A 192 18.86 -5.25 -12.30
CA ALA A 192 19.15 -4.74 -13.65
C ALA A 192 20.63 -4.87 -14.02
N VAL A 193 21.55 -4.55 -13.09
CA VAL A 193 22.99 -4.79 -13.28
C VAL A 193 23.27 -6.26 -13.55
N GLN A 194 22.73 -7.15 -12.71
CA GLN A 194 22.93 -8.59 -12.86
C GLN A 194 22.36 -9.11 -14.19
N ARG A 195 21.21 -8.59 -14.63
CA ARG A 195 20.56 -8.96 -15.89
C ARG A 195 21.40 -8.58 -17.11
N LEU A 196 22.15 -7.47 -17.05
CA LEU A 196 23.06 -7.03 -18.11
C LEU A 196 24.45 -7.68 -18.03
N GLY A 197 24.75 -8.42 -16.95
CA GLY A 197 26.07 -9.00 -16.74
C GLY A 197 27.15 -7.97 -16.41
N GLU A 198 26.75 -6.78 -15.92
CA GLU A 198 27.67 -5.72 -15.52
C GLU A 198 28.04 -5.82 -14.03
N GLU A 199 29.06 -5.08 -13.59
CA GLU A 199 29.46 -5.02 -12.19
C GLU A 199 28.69 -3.93 -11.44
N TYR A 200 28.15 -4.26 -10.25
CA TYR A 200 27.37 -3.30 -9.47
C TYR A 200 28.29 -2.27 -8.80
N THR A 201 28.17 -1.01 -9.23
CA THR A 201 28.92 0.10 -8.63
C THR A 201 28.12 0.74 -7.50
N PHE A 202 28.59 0.57 -6.26
CA PHE A 202 28.01 1.27 -5.12
C PHE A 202 28.28 2.78 -5.20
N ARG A 203 27.23 3.59 -5.30
CA ARG A 203 27.31 5.03 -5.04
C ARG A 203 27.33 5.26 -3.52
N ILE A 204 28.53 5.53 -2.99
CA ILE A 204 28.74 5.86 -1.58
C ILE A 204 29.11 7.33 -1.50
N ASP A 205 28.12 8.17 -1.22
CA ASP A 205 28.36 9.58 -0.93
C ASP A 205 29.06 9.68 0.43
N LYS A 206 30.30 10.18 0.41
CA LYS A 206 31.04 10.45 1.65
C LYS A 206 30.44 11.67 2.33
N ALA A 207 30.33 11.62 3.66
CA ALA A 207 30.00 12.81 4.43
C ALA A 207 31.06 13.89 4.17
N SER A 208 30.64 15.07 3.71
CA SER A 208 31.54 16.19 3.41
C SER A 208 31.55 17.22 4.55
N GLY A 209 32.75 17.64 4.97
CA GLY A 209 32.98 18.71 5.96
C GLY A 209 33.59 18.23 7.28
N THR A 210 33.82 19.16 8.20
CA THR A 210 34.08 18.89 9.62
C THR A 210 32.76 18.98 10.39
N ILE A 211 32.59 18.11 11.40
CA ILE A 211 31.44 18.21 12.31
C ILE A 211 31.47 19.59 12.95
N ASP A 212 30.37 20.33 12.86
CA ASP A 212 30.24 21.65 13.52
C ASP A 212 30.49 21.47 15.03
N PRO A 213 31.55 22.07 15.60
CA PRO A 213 31.87 21.91 17.03
C PRO A 213 30.73 22.34 17.95
N ALA A 214 29.88 23.26 17.52
CA ALA A 214 28.70 23.68 18.28
C ALA A 214 27.60 22.60 18.30
N LEU A 215 27.50 21.77 17.25
CA LEU A 215 26.58 20.63 17.20
C LEU A 215 27.10 19.44 18.02
N ALA A 216 28.42 19.27 18.10
CA ALA A 216 29.05 18.18 18.84
C ALA A 216 29.15 18.45 20.36
N SER A 217 29.15 19.72 20.78
CA SER A 217 29.32 20.12 22.19
C SER A 217 28.04 20.63 22.87
N GLY A 218 26.90 20.65 22.17
CA GLY A 218 25.62 21.07 22.74
C GLY A 218 25.09 20.13 23.83
N PRO A 219 24.21 20.62 24.73
CA PRO A 219 23.66 19.83 25.82
C PRO A 219 22.84 18.62 25.34
N GLU A 220 22.21 18.71 24.16
CA GLU A 220 21.51 17.60 23.49
C GLU A 220 22.47 16.44 23.18
N MET A 221 23.64 16.75 22.62
CA MET A 221 24.63 15.74 22.26
C MET A 221 25.29 15.14 23.51
N ALA A 222 25.48 15.93 24.57
CA ALA A 222 25.92 15.43 25.86
C ALA A 222 24.92 14.41 26.45
N ARG A 223 23.60 14.69 26.40
CA ARG A 223 22.57 13.74 26.82
C ARG A 223 22.58 12.47 25.98
N VAL A 224 22.66 12.59 24.65
CA VAL A 224 22.78 11.42 23.76
C VAL A 224 24.00 10.58 24.11
N ARG A 225 25.16 11.22 24.37
CA ARG A 225 26.39 10.51 24.75
C ARG A 225 26.22 9.68 26.03
N GLU A 226 25.63 10.26 27.07
CA GLU A 226 25.36 9.54 28.32
C GLU A 226 24.34 8.41 28.12
N LEU A 227 23.27 8.65 27.35
CA LEU A 227 22.28 7.62 27.05
C LEU A 227 22.87 6.45 26.24
N MET A 228 23.76 6.74 25.29
CA MET A 228 24.49 5.72 24.54
C MET A 228 25.49 4.97 25.44
N TYR A 229 26.15 5.66 26.38
CA TYR A 229 27.04 5.04 27.36
C TYR A 229 26.31 4.00 28.24
N TRP A 230 25.06 4.27 28.60
CA TRP A 230 24.21 3.35 29.37
C TRP A 230 23.42 2.34 28.52
N ASN A 231 23.70 2.22 27.21
CA ASN A 231 22.94 1.36 26.27
C ASN A 231 21.42 1.62 26.29
N MET A 232 21.02 2.88 26.49
CA MET A 232 19.63 3.31 26.48
C MET A 232 19.21 3.74 25.06
N ASP A 233 19.38 2.86 24.06
CA ASP A 233 19.24 3.18 22.63
C ASP A 233 17.87 3.80 22.29
N ASN A 234 16.78 3.32 22.89
CA ASN A 234 15.44 3.84 22.64
C ASN A 234 15.29 5.29 23.13
N THR A 235 15.87 5.62 24.28
CA THR A 235 15.86 6.96 24.85
C THR A 235 16.80 7.88 24.05
N ALA A 236 18.00 7.39 23.71
CA ALA A 236 18.94 8.12 22.85
C ALA A 236 18.34 8.42 21.46
N ARG A 237 17.60 7.47 20.89
CA ARG A 237 16.88 7.63 19.62
C ARG A 237 15.74 8.64 19.70
N THR A 238 15.20 8.93 20.88
CA THR A 238 14.17 9.98 21.05
C THR A 238 14.81 11.38 21.13
N GLU A 239 16.01 11.49 21.70
CA GLU A 239 16.79 12.75 21.74
C GLU A 239 17.44 13.08 20.39
N TRP A 240 17.80 12.07 19.59
CA TRP A 240 18.51 12.24 18.31
C TRP A 240 17.75 13.05 17.22
N PRO A 241 16.42 12.85 17.00
CA PRO A 241 15.63 13.63 16.05
C PRO A 241 15.49 15.09 16.47
N THR A 242 15.34 15.36 17.77
CA THR A 242 15.24 16.71 18.35
C THR A 242 16.52 17.50 18.07
N TRP A 243 17.70 16.87 18.19
CA TRP A 243 18.99 17.44 17.75
C TRP A 243 19.06 17.68 16.24
N SER A 244 18.47 16.80 15.42
CA SER A 244 18.53 16.88 13.96
C SER A 244 17.61 17.94 13.32
N LEU A 245 16.59 18.44 14.03
CA LEU A 245 15.63 19.44 13.52
C LEU A 245 16.09 20.89 13.70
N VAL A 246 17.07 21.16 14.58
CA VAL A 246 17.59 22.50 14.88
C VAL A 246 18.64 22.98 13.84
N ALA A 247 19.08 22.11 12.91
CA ALA A 247 20.02 22.47 11.84
C ALA A 247 19.27 22.87 10.53
N PRO A 248 19.26 24.14 10.10
CA PRO A 248 18.38 24.62 9.02
C PRO A 248 18.80 24.25 7.59
N ASN A 249 19.93 23.56 7.38
CA ASN A 249 20.54 23.45 6.04
C ASN A 249 20.64 21.99 5.51
N PRO A 250 20.10 21.66 4.32
CA PRO A 250 20.15 20.32 3.74
C PRO A 250 21.56 19.75 3.52
N SER A 251 22.60 20.60 3.36
CA SER A 251 24.01 20.17 3.26
C SER A 251 24.61 19.62 4.57
N ARG A 252 23.93 19.79 5.71
CA ARG A 252 24.36 19.28 7.02
C ARG A 252 23.72 17.93 7.39
N ARG A 253 22.93 17.32 6.48
CA ARG A 253 22.21 16.06 6.74
C ARG A 253 23.09 14.81 6.73
N SER A 254 24.28 14.86 6.14
CA SER A 254 25.22 13.73 6.06
C SER A 254 25.79 13.27 7.40
N TRP A 255 25.74 14.12 8.43
CA TRP A 255 26.24 13.83 9.78
C TRP A 255 25.22 13.16 10.72
N ARG A 256 24.03 12.79 10.20
CA ARG A 256 22.90 12.25 11.00
C ARG A 256 22.96 10.74 11.27
N ALA A 257 24.00 10.06 10.81
CA ALA A 257 24.20 8.64 11.11
C ALA A 257 24.66 8.48 12.57
N MET A 258 23.91 7.72 13.38
CA MET A 258 24.37 7.32 14.71
C MET A 258 25.68 6.53 14.57
N PRO A 259 26.74 6.86 15.32
CA PRO A 259 27.90 6.00 15.39
C PRO A 259 27.48 4.66 16.00
N SER A 260 27.59 3.57 15.24
CA SER A 260 27.62 2.23 15.82
C SER A 260 28.91 2.11 16.63
N ILE A 261 28.80 1.91 17.95
CA ILE A 261 29.97 1.63 18.78
C ILE A 261 30.56 0.32 18.27
N SER A 262 31.74 0.38 17.63
CA SER A 262 32.55 -0.80 17.44
C SER A 262 33.01 -1.24 18.83
N THR A 263 32.63 -2.44 19.24
CA THR A 263 33.27 -3.15 20.35
C THR A 263 34.72 -3.45 19.95
N GLY A 264 35.60 -2.47 20.14
CA GLY A 264 37.05 -2.61 20.07
C GLY A 264 37.54 -3.11 21.43
N GLY A 265 38.19 -4.27 21.42
CA GLY A 265 38.63 -4.97 22.61
C GLY A 265 39.84 -4.38 23.34
N ILE A 266 40.00 -4.95 24.54
CA ILE A 266 41.02 -4.82 25.60
C ILE A 266 40.92 -3.53 26.42
#